data_AF-A0A3R6MUT4-F1
#
_entry.id   AF-A0A3R6MUT4-F1
#
_cell.length_a   1.000
_cell.length_b   1.000
_cell.length_c   1.000
_cell.angle_alpha   90.00
_cell.angle_beta   90.00
_cell.angle_gamma   90.00
#
_symmetry.space_group_name_H-M   'P 1'
#
loop_
_entity.id
_entity.type
_entity.pdbx_description
1 polymer ?
#
loop_
_entity_poly.entity_id
_entity_poly.type
_entity_poly.pdbx_seq_one_letter_code
_entity_poly.pdbx_strand_id
1 'polypeptide(L)'
;MKEKIVTKNDLLNKLRAYRTTPDDDVILYKQKIKNALLSNPYLLYALNDKELELELFDKHGNINWEWNEDTKQYEPLGEWDRYFGSDSLIRPFLFIPDTQTTVKCYVCYQVGFRDTVRYQPGLKETLINFAIFVHGDDRMDKLTGIPRHDLIGSIIRERFAWSNIFGMQAHLAENYEQTVDNNYVARYLTFQLTDLNSKVQTPYGGQSQMMNYQLRR
;
A
#
# COMPACT_ATOMS: atom_id res chain seq x y z
N MET A 1 21.80 21.23 13.85
CA MET A 1 21.94 20.70 15.22
C MET A 1 22.67 19.36 15.13
N LYS A 2 23.75 19.09 15.88
CA LYS A 2 24.43 17.78 15.84
C LYS A 2 23.54 16.76 16.56
N GLU A 3 23.07 15.74 15.84
CA GLU A 3 22.34 14.63 16.42
C GLU A 3 23.24 13.90 17.42
N LYS A 4 22.90 13.95 18.72
CA LYS A 4 23.61 13.23 19.77
C LYS A 4 22.67 12.18 20.35
N ILE A 5 22.81 10.95 19.88
CA ILE A 5 22.09 9.78 20.40
C ILE A 5 22.92 9.24 21.57
N VAL A 6 22.36 9.28 22.79
CA VAL A 6 23.09 8.88 24.02
C VAL A 6 22.53 7.59 24.61
N THR A 7 21.22 7.36 24.50
CA THR A 7 20.55 6.21 25.09
C THR A 7 19.89 5.30 24.06
N LYS A 8 19.62 4.05 24.44
CA LYS A 8 18.82 3.11 23.64
C LYS A 8 17.44 3.69 23.32
N ASN A 9 16.83 4.41 24.26
CA ASN A 9 15.53 5.04 24.05
C ASN A 9 15.59 6.16 22.99
N ASP A 10 16.66 6.96 22.98
CA ASP A 10 16.87 7.98 21.94
C ASP A 10 16.96 7.34 20.55
N LEU A 11 17.69 6.24 20.44
CA LEU A 11 17.80 5.46 19.21
C LEU A 11 16.44 4.90 18.78
N LEU A 12 15.69 4.27 19.68
CA LEU A 12 14.36 3.72 19.38
C LEU A 12 13.35 4.82 18.99
N ASN A 13 13.42 5.98 19.63
CA ASN A 13 12.57 7.12 19.29
C ASN A 13 12.89 7.68 17.91
N LYS A 14 14.18 7.79 17.56
CA LYS A 14 14.60 8.16 16.20
C LYS A 14 14.11 7.15 15.16
N LEU A 15 14.20 5.85 15.45
CA LEU A 15 13.67 4.80 14.56
C LEU A 15 12.15 4.92 14.36
N ARG A 16 11.40 5.19 15.44
CA ARG A 16 9.95 5.42 15.37
C ARG A 16 9.60 6.67 14.58
N ALA A 17 10.44 7.71 14.63
CA ALA A 17 10.21 8.95 13.90
C ALA A 17 10.22 8.76 12.38
N TYR A 18 10.98 7.80 11.84
CA TYR A 18 10.92 7.46 10.40
C TYR A 18 9.54 7.00 9.96
N ARG A 19 8.69 6.51 10.87
CA ARG A 19 7.31 6.14 10.57
C ARG A 19 6.37 7.34 10.61
N THR A 20 6.56 8.27 11.54
CA THR A 20 5.61 9.37 11.81
C THR A 20 5.92 10.65 11.02
N THR A 21 7.19 10.89 10.71
CA THR A 21 7.66 12.02 9.89
C THR A 21 8.68 11.51 8.87
N PRO A 22 8.27 10.70 7.89
CA PRO A 22 9.18 10.21 6.88
C PRO A 22 9.49 11.36 5.91
N ASP A 23 10.78 11.68 5.76
CA ASP A 23 11.26 12.37 4.54
C ASP A 23 11.30 11.42 3.33
N ASP A 24 11.22 10.12 3.60
CA ASP A 24 11.22 9.09 2.58
C ASP A 24 9.81 8.90 2.01
N ASP A 25 9.64 9.35 0.77
CA ASP A 25 8.38 9.23 0.04
C ASP A 25 7.96 7.77 -0.17
N VAL A 26 8.87 6.80 -0.16
CA VAL A 26 8.50 5.37 -0.21
C VAL A 26 7.64 5.02 1.00
N ILE A 27 8.04 5.46 2.20
CA ILE A 27 7.33 5.17 3.44
C ILE A 27 5.97 5.88 3.46
N LEU A 28 5.94 7.17 3.07
CA LEU A 28 4.69 7.94 2.97
C LEU A 28 3.69 7.30 2.00
N TYR A 29 4.13 6.96 0.79
CA TYR A 29 3.25 6.35 -0.21
C TYR A 29 2.75 4.98 0.24
N LYS A 30 3.61 4.14 0.83
CA LYS A 30 3.18 2.85 1.36
C LYS A 30 2.14 2.99 2.47
N GLN A 31 2.23 4.00 3.33
CA GLN A 31 1.20 4.29 4.33
C GLN A 31 -0.14 4.71 3.69
N LYS A 32 -0.09 5.60 2.68
CA LYS A 32 -1.30 5.99 1.93
C LYS A 32 -1.95 4.80 1.24
N ILE A 33 -1.16 3.91 0.63
CA ILE A 33 -1.64 2.67 0.02
C ILE A 33 -2.24 1.76 1.07
N LYS A 34 -1.57 1.52 2.21
CA LYS A 34 -2.11 0.72 3.32
C LYS A 34 -3.51 1.22 3.71
N ASN A 35 -3.65 2.51 3.99
CA ASN A 35 -4.93 3.08 4.42
C ASN A 35 -6.00 2.98 3.32
N ALA A 36 -5.62 3.21 2.06
CA ALA A 36 -6.54 3.11 0.92
C ALA A 36 -7.05 1.69 0.65
N LEU A 37 -6.21 0.67 0.90
CA LEU A 37 -6.58 -0.74 0.78
C LEU A 37 -7.41 -1.21 1.97
N LEU A 38 -7.02 -0.88 3.21
CA LEU A 38 -7.76 -1.29 4.41
C LEU A 38 -9.13 -0.64 4.50
N SER A 39 -9.29 0.60 4.03
CA SER A 39 -10.61 1.27 3.98
C SER A 39 -11.56 0.68 2.93
N ASN A 40 -11.16 -0.34 2.17
CA ASN A 40 -11.95 -0.92 1.10
C ASN A 40 -12.51 -2.30 1.49
N PRO A 41 -13.74 -2.39 2.01
CA PRO A 41 -14.33 -3.66 2.45
C PRO A 41 -14.50 -4.66 1.30
N TYR A 42 -14.73 -4.19 0.07
CA TYR A 42 -14.85 -5.05 -1.11
C TYR A 42 -13.55 -5.79 -1.39
N LEU A 43 -12.41 -5.10 -1.24
CA LEU A 43 -11.09 -5.71 -1.37
C LEU A 43 -10.86 -6.76 -0.29
N LEU A 44 -11.15 -6.41 0.97
CA LEU A 44 -10.93 -7.31 2.11
C LEU A 44 -11.74 -8.60 1.95
N TYR A 45 -13.00 -8.48 1.54
CA TYR A 45 -13.86 -9.62 1.26
C TYR A 45 -13.34 -10.47 0.09
N ALA A 46 -12.87 -9.83 -1.00
CA ALA A 46 -12.39 -10.53 -2.20
C ALA A 46 -11.16 -11.41 -1.93
N LEU A 47 -10.39 -11.15 -0.86
CA LEU A 47 -9.26 -11.97 -0.42
C LEU A 47 -9.68 -13.34 0.14
N ASN A 48 -10.96 -13.52 0.49
CA ASN A 48 -11.58 -14.80 0.86
C ASN A 48 -10.92 -15.53 2.03
N ASP A 49 -10.61 -14.79 3.10
CA ASP A 49 -10.12 -15.37 4.34
C ASP A 49 -11.27 -15.50 5.35
N LYS A 50 -11.64 -16.75 5.64
CA LYS A 50 -12.77 -17.08 6.52
C LYS A 50 -12.55 -16.68 7.97
N GLU A 51 -11.30 -16.62 8.43
CA GLU A 51 -10.99 -16.22 9.81
C GLU A 51 -11.18 -14.72 9.98
N LEU A 52 -10.83 -13.94 8.96
CA LEU A 52 -10.94 -12.49 8.96
C LEU A 52 -12.32 -11.97 8.50
N GLU A 53 -13.15 -12.83 7.91
CA GLU A 53 -14.53 -12.48 7.54
C GLU A 53 -15.36 -12.09 8.77
N LEU A 54 -15.11 -12.73 9.92
CA LEU A 54 -15.75 -12.41 11.20
C LEU A 54 -15.38 -11.01 11.73
N GLU A 55 -14.23 -10.48 11.31
CA GLU A 55 -13.81 -9.11 11.66
C GLU A 55 -14.44 -8.07 10.72
N LEU A 56 -14.79 -8.49 9.50
CA LEU A 56 -15.34 -7.64 8.45
C LEU A 56 -16.84 -7.35 8.66
N PHE A 57 -17.59 -8.33 9.16
CA PHE A 57 -19.04 -8.22 9.37
C PHE A 57 -19.43 -8.32 10.86
N ASP A 58 -20.46 -7.59 11.25
CA ASP A 58 -21.10 -7.76 12.55
C ASP A 58 -21.97 -9.02 12.60
N LYS A 59 -22.53 -9.33 13.78
CA LYS A 59 -23.43 -10.49 13.99
C LYS A 59 -24.73 -10.41 13.17
N HIS A 60 -25.04 -9.26 12.58
CA HIS A 60 -26.23 -9.00 11.79
C HIS A 60 -25.94 -9.01 10.28
N GLY A 61 -24.68 -9.16 9.87
CA GLY A 61 -24.24 -9.14 8.47
C GLY A 61 -23.97 -7.75 7.90
N ASN A 62 -23.94 -6.71 8.73
CA ASN A 62 -23.50 -5.36 8.31
C ASN A 62 -21.98 -5.26 8.33
N ILE A 63 -21.42 -4.35 7.54
CA ILE A 63 -19.98 -4.06 7.57
C ILE A 63 -19.63 -3.46 8.93
N ASN A 64 -18.59 -3.99 9.56
CA ASN A 64 -18.13 -3.62 10.90
C ASN A 64 -17.28 -2.33 10.87
N TRP A 65 -17.94 -1.21 10.56
CA TRP A 65 -17.36 0.14 10.50
C TRP A 65 -18.32 1.20 11.05
N GLU A 66 -17.79 2.34 11.46
CA GLU A 66 -18.57 3.48 11.95
C GLU A 66 -18.20 4.75 11.18
N TRP A 67 -19.18 5.63 10.98
CA TRP A 67 -18.93 6.93 10.36
C TRP A 67 -18.31 7.87 11.39
N ASN A 68 -17.09 8.34 11.12
CA ASN A 68 -16.43 9.34 11.94
C ASN A 68 -16.71 10.75 11.36
N GLU A 69 -17.40 11.60 12.13
CA GLU A 69 -17.75 12.96 11.72
C GLU A 69 -16.53 13.88 11.58
N ASP A 70 -15.47 13.64 12.35
CA ASP A 70 -14.26 14.47 12.35
C ASP A 70 -13.42 14.22 11.09
N THR A 71 -13.23 12.94 10.73
CA THR A 71 -12.43 12.54 9.56
C THR A 71 -13.25 12.48 8.26
N LYS A 72 -14.60 12.52 8.37
CA LYS A 72 -15.56 12.34 7.27
C LYS A 72 -15.32 11.06 6.49
N GLN A 73 -14.93 10.00 7.21
CA GLN A 73 -14.59 8.70 6.66
C GLN A 73 -15.19 7.60 7.54
N TYR A 74 -15.44 6.45 6.93
CA TYR A 74 -15.78 5.25 7.69
C TYR A 74 -14.51 4.64 8.29
N GLU A 75 -14.54 4.41 9.59
CA GLU A 75 -13.45 3.80 10.35
C GLU A 75 -13.86 2.38 10.75
N PRO A 76 -12.98 1.38 10.56
CA PRO A 76 -13.29 0.01 10.94
C PRO A 76 -13.35 -0.14 12.46
N LEU A 77 -14.37 -0.85 12.94
CA LEU A 77 -14.51 -1.23 14.35
C LEU A 77 -13.87 -2.60 14.64
N GLY A 78 -13.72 -3.45 13.63
CA GLY A 78 -13.05 -4.76 13.72
C GLY A 78 -11.53 -4.66 13.59
N GLU A 79 -10.83 -5.79 13.79
CA GLU A 79 -9.37 -5.85 13.67
C GLU A 79 -8.90 -5.92 12.21
N TRP A 80 -9.32 -4.97 11.36
CA TRP A 80 -8.98 -4.95 9.94
C TRP A 80 -7.48 -4.80 9.68
N ASP A 81 -6.73 -4.27 10.66
CA ASP A 81 -5.27 -4.27 10.62
C ASP A 81 -4.67 -5.68 10.46
N ARG A 82 -5.38 -6.75 10.85
CA ARG A 82 -4.93 -8.14 10.65
C ARG A 82 -4.77 -8.55 9.19
N TYR A 83 -5.48 -7.90 8.27
CA TYR A 83 -5.29 -8.10 6.83
C TYR A 83 -3.91 -7.61 6.36
N PHE A 84 -3.23 -6.76 7.14
CA PHE A 84 -1.94 -6.16 6.80
C PHE A 84 -0.81 -6.64 7.72
N GLY A 85 0.28 -7.13 7.14
CA GLY A 85 1.40 -7.63 7.94
C GLY A 85 2.38 -8.46 7.13
N SER A 86 3.48 -8.88 7.77
CA SER A 86 4.46 -9.77 7.14
C SER A 86 3.89 -11.15 6.82
N ASP A 87 2.95 -11.61 7.65
CA ASP A 87 2.33 -12.93 7.55
C ASP A 87 0.86 -12.86 7.11
N SER A 88 0.39 -11.65 6.80
CA SER A 88 -0.99 -11.38 6.38
C SER A 88 -1.16 -11.42 4.86
N LEU A 89 -2.38 -11.11 4.40
CA LEU A 89 -2.79 -11.15 2.99
C LEU A 89 -2.29 -9.94 2.21
N ILE A 90 -2.31 -8.74 2.82
CA ILE A 90 -1.84 -7.50 2.22
C ILE A 90 -0.43 -7.17 2.70
N ARG A 91 0.52 -7.02 1.76
CA ARG A 91 1.95 -6.92 2.05
C ARG A 91 2.60 -5.71 1.37
N PRO A 92 3.41 -4.91 2.09
CA PRO A 92 4.12 -3.77 1.52
C PRO A 92 5.43 -4.16 0.80
N PHE A 93 5.59 -5.44 0.46
CA PHE A 93 6.76 -6.01 -0.20
C PHE A 93 6.38 -7.25 -1.00
N LEU A 94 7.20 -7.61 -1.98
CA LEU A 94 7.00 -8.78 -2.84
C LEU A 94 7.70 -10.00 -2.24
N PHE A 95 7.10 -10.60 -1.21
CA PHE A 95 7.61 -11.82 -0.60
C PHE A 95 6.45 -12.67 -0.06
N ILE A 96 6.36 -13.89 -0.57
CA ILE A 96 5.41 -14.92 -0.14
C ILE A 96 6.25 -16.09 0.38
N PRO A 97 5.99 -16.61 1.59
CA PRO A 97 6.73 -17.74 2.11
C PRO A 97 6.39 -19.02 1.34
N ASP A 98 7.41 -19.83 1.05
CA ASP A 98 7.34 -21.05 0.21
C ASP A 98 6.39 -22.14 0.75
N THR A 99 6.07 -22.13 2.05
CA THR A 99 5.21 -23.15 2.67
C THR A 99 3.87 -22.55 3.10
N GLN A 100 2.88 -22.65 2.23
CA GLN A 100 1.48 -22.41 2.59
C GLN A 100 0.70 -23.71 2.55
N THR A 101 0.19 -24.16 3.69
CA THR A 101 -0.76 -25.28 3.80
C THR A 101 -2.21 -24.84 3.55
N THR A 102 -2.46 -23.54 3.47
CA THR A 102 -3.79 -22.94 3.35
C THR A 102 -3.92 -22.20 2.03
N VAL A 103 -5.07 -22.35 1.37
CA VAL A 103 -5.44 -21.65 0.15
C VAL A 103 -5.64 -20.18 0.50
N LYS A 104 -4.71 -19.31 0.07
CA LYS A 104 -4.72 -17.88 0.39
C LYS A 104 -4.54 -17.02 -0.85
N CYS A 105 -5.11 -15.83 -0.80
CA CYS A 105 -4.92 -14.79 -1.80
C CYS A 105 -4.10 -13.64 -1.19
N TYR A 106 -3.09 -13.17 -1.91
CA TYR A 106 -2.19 -12.12 -1.46
C TYR A 106 -2.23 -10.90 -2.36
N VAL A 107 -2.13 -9.73 -1.77
CA VAL A 107 -1.92 -8.46 -2.48
C VAL A 107 -0.63 -7.86 -1.96
N CYS A 108 0.40 -7.92 -2.80
CA CYS A 108 1.68 -7.29 -2.54
C CYS A 108 1.75 -5.96 -3.28
N TYR A 109 2.48 -4.99 -2.73
CA TYR A 109 2.76 -3.75 -3.44
C TYR A 109 4.17 -3.22 -3.19
N GLN A 110 4.68 -2.51 -4.20
CA GLN A 110 5.98 -1.86 -4.19
C GLN A 110 5.82 -0.43 -4.70
N VAL A 111 6.62 0.48 -4.16
CA VAL A 111 6.69 1.87 -4.60
C VAL A 111 8.12 2.14 -5.02
N GLY A 112 8.30 2.65 -6.24
CA GLY A 112 9.57 3.06 -6.78
C GLY A 112 9.48 4.46 -7.37
N PHE A 113 10.62 5.14 -7.40
CA PHE A 113 10.75 6.46 -8.02
C PHE A 113 11.80 6.37 -9.12
N ARG A 114 11.50 6.97 -10.28
CA ARG A 114 12.43 7.15 -11.38
C ARG A 114 12.58 8.65 -11.63
N ASP A 115 13.81 9.12 -11.73
CA ASP A 115 14.04 10.51 -12.09
C ASP A 115 13.54 10.74 -13.53
N THR A 116 12.74 11.77 -13.73
CA THR A 116 12.35 12.13 -15.09
C THR A 116 13.55 12.73 -15.83
N VAL A 117 13.74 12.27 -17.06
CA VAL A 117 14.93 12.48 -17.88
C VAL A 117 15.14 13.96 -18.21
N ARG A 118 16.37 14.46 -17.97
CA ARG A 118 17.10 15.67 -18.48
C ARG A 118 16.39 17.04 -18.60
N TYR A 119 15.09 17.14 -18.84
CA TYR A 119 14.40 18.39 -19.23
C TYR A 119 13.63 19.05 -18.08
N GLN A 120 13.25 18.31 -17.03
CA GLN A 120 12.53 18.86 -15.87
C GLN A 120 13.12 18.36 -14.55
N PRO A 121 14.23 18.96 -14.07
CA PRO A 121 14.93 18.55 -12.84
C PRO A 121 14.13 18.79 -11.54
N GLY A 122 12.85 19.14 -11.65
CA GLY A 122 11.91 19.32 -10.54
C GLY A 122 10.85 18.23 -10.43
N LEU A 123 10.79 17.28 -11.36
CA LEU A 123 9.78 16.22 -11.38
C LEU A 123 10.42 14.83 -11.29
N LYS A 124 9.71 13.90 -10.66
CA LYS A 124 10.02 12.48 -10.60
C LYS A 124 8.81 11.67 -11.02
N GLU A 125 9.06 10.50 -11.59
CA GLU A 125 8.02 9.55 -11.94
C GLU A 125 7.90 8.54 -10.80
N THR A 126 6.73 8.44 -10.20
CA THR A 126 6.45 7.45 -9.16
C THR A 126 5.71 6.28 -9.77
N LEU A 127 6.24 5.09 -9.54
CA LEU A 127 5.67 3.82 -9.98
C LEU A 127 5.17 3.05 -8.76
N ILE A 128 3.91 2.67 -8.80
CA ILE A 128 3.27 1.84 -7.77
C ILE A 128 2.90 0.52 -8.42
N ASN A 129 3.60 -0.54 -8.05
CA ASN A 129 3.39 -1.88 -8.58
C ASN A 129 2.57 -2.68 -7.58
N PHE A 130 1.41 -3.16 -7.98
CA PHE A 130 0.65 -4.18 -7.26
C PHE A 130 0.89 -5.54 -7.91
N ALA A 131 1.12 -6.54 -7.08
CA ALA A 131 1.20 -7.94 -7.47
C ALA A 131 0.15 -8.71 -6.68
N ILE A 132 -0.87 -9.18 -7.37
CA ILE A 132 -1.98 -9.95 -6.83
C ILE A 132 -1.66 -11.41 -7.07
N PHE A 133 -1.73 -12.25 -6.05
CA PHE A 133 -1.51 -13.69 -6.14
C PHE A 133 -2.75 -14.41 -5.62
N VAL A 134 -3.30 -15.30 -6.44
CA VAL A 134 -4.45 -16.12 -6.07
C VAL A 134 -4.07 -17.57 -6.21
N HIS A 135 -4.31 -18.35 -5.16
CA HIS A 135 -4.05 -19.79 -5.19
C HIS A 135 -4.99 -20.49 -6.20
N GLY A 136 -4.48 -21.47 -6.94
CA GLY A 136 -5.18 -22.10 -8.05
C GLY A 136 -6.53 -22.74 -7.67
N ASP A 137 -6.66 -23.25 -6.45
CA ASP A 137 -7.91 -23.82 -5.92
C ASP A 137 -9.02 -22.78 -5.68
N ASP A 138 -8.66 -21.50 -5.53
CA ASP A 138 -9.60 -20.39 -5.30
C ASP A 138 -9.58 -19.36 -6.44
N ARG A 139 -9.20 -19.82 -7.64
CA ARG A 139 -9.10 -19.01 -8.86
C ARG A 139 -10.39 -18.33 -9.29
N MET A 140 -11.55 -18.92 -8.98
CA MET A 140 -12.86 -18.37 -9.36
C MET A 140 -13.60 -17.88 -8.13
N ASP A 141 -14.04 -16.62 -8.17
CA ASP A 141 -14.99 -16.13 -7.19
C ASP A 141 -16.36 -16.78 -7.43
N LYS A 142 -16.91 -17.42 -6.41
CA LYS A 142 -18.15 -18.22 -6.52
C LYS A 142 -19.40 -17.35 -6.69
N LEU A 143 -19.37 -16.12 -6.21
CA LEU A 143 -20.51 -15.21 -6.26
C LEU A 143 -20.64 -14.57 -7.65
N THR A 144 -19.53 -14.09 -8.20
CA THR A 144 -19.50 -13.33 -9.46
C THR A 144 -19.19 -14.19 -10.67
N GLY A 145 -18.55 -15.35 -10.50
CA GLY A 145 -18.06 -16.17 -11.60
C GLY A 145 -16.85 -15.56 -12.33
N ILE A 146 -16.25 -14.50 -11.79
CA ILE A 146 -15.07 -13.84 -12.35
C ILE A 146 -13.81 -14.48 -11.75
N PRO A 147 -12.70 -14.59 -12.49
CA PRO A 147 -11.42 -14.95 -11.89
C PRO A 147 -11.06 -14.00 -10.74
N ARG A 148 -10.73 -14.54 -9.58
CA ARG A 148 -10.56 -13.75 -8.36
C ARG A 148 -9.41 -12.75 -8.47
N HIS A 149 -8.32 -13.10 -9.18
CA HIS A 149 -7.22 -12.17 -9.44
C HIS A 149 -7.68 -10.97 -10.27
N ASP A 150 -8.63 -11.19 -11.18
CA ASP A 150 -9.23 -10.14 -11.99
C ASP A 150 -10.19 -9.27 -11.22
N LEU A 151 -11.00 -9.89 -10.35
CA LEU A 151 -11.91 -9.17 -9.44
C LEU A 151 -11.11 -8.24 -8.52
N ILE A 152 -10.10 -8.77 -7.84
CA ILE A 152 -9.19 -7.98 -6.98
C ILE A 152 -8.50 -6.88 -7.80
N GLY A 153 -8.02 -7.21 -9.00
CA GLY A 153 -7.39 -6.24 -9.88
C GLY A 153 -8.33 -5.10 -10.29
N SER A 154 -9.59 -5.40 -10.56
CA SER A 154 -10.60 -4.38 -10.88
C SER A 154 -10.88 -3.46 -9.69
N ILE A 155 -10.98 -4.02 -8.48
CA ILE A 155 -11.21 -3.24 -7.24
C ILE A 155 -10.03 -2.30 -6.97
N ILE A 156 -8.79 -2.78 -7.11
CA ILE A 156 -7.58 -1.94 -6.98
C ILE A 156 -7.57 -0.87 -8.07
N ARG A 157 -7.88 -1.23 -9.31
CA ARG A 157 -7.95 -0.26 -10.41
C ARG A 157 -8.96 0.84 -10.13
N GLU A 158 -10.17 0.51 -9.69
CA GLU A 158 -11.18 1.51 -9.34
C GLU A 158 -10.72 2.44 -8.22
N ARG A 159 -10.02 1.91 -7.21
CA ARG A 159 -9.55 2.69 -6.06
C ARG A 159 -8.41 3.64 -6.41
N PHE A 160 -7.48 3.24 -7.28
CA PHE A 160 -6.25 3.98 -7.55
C PHE A 160 -6.22 4.71 -8.90
N ALA A 161 -6.94 4.23 -9.92
CA ALA A 161 -6.97 4.91 -11.21
C ALA A 161 -7.71 6.25 -11.09
N TRP A 162 -7.06 7.31 -11.59
CA TRP A 162 -7.55 8.69 -11.58
C TRP A 162 -7.87 9.25 -10.18
N SER A 163 -7.47 8.55 -9.12
CA SER A 163 -7.70 9.00 -7.76
C SER A 163 -6.66 10.02 -7.34
N ASN A 164 -7.04 10.90 -6.42
CA ASN A 164 -6.16 11.93 -5.85
C ASN A 164 -5.56 11.51 -4.50
N ILE A 165 -5.46 10.20 -4.23
CA ILE A 165 -4.98 9.65 -2.94
C ILE A 165 -3.57 10.17 -2.62
N PHE A 166 -2.75 10.35 -3.64
CA PHE A 166 -1.37 10.79 -3.49
C PHE A 166 -1.20 12.31 -3.51
N GLY A 167 -2.27 13.07 -3.76
CA GLY A 167 -2.23 14.51 -4.04
C GLY A 167 -1.99 14.82 -5.53
N MET A 168 -1.81 13.78 -6.35
CA MET A 168 -1.67 13.83 -7.80
C MET A 168 -2.41 12.65 -8.42
N GLN A 169 -2.79 12.78 -9.69
CA GLN A 169 -3.55 11.76 -10.38
C GLN A 169 -2.65 10.59 -10.80
N ALA A 170 -2.98 9.39 -10.32
CA ALA A 170 -2.37 8.15 -10.77
C ALA A 170 -3.13 7.59 -11.98
N HIS A 171 -2.41 7.10 -12.98
CA HIS A 171 -2.99 6.39 -14.12
C HIS A 171 -2.39 4.99 -14.24
N LEU A 172 -3.16 4.06 -14.81
CA LEU A 172 -2.70 2.69 -15.03
C LEU A 172 -1.77 2.67 -16.25
N ALA A 173 -0.51 2.29 -16.04
CA ALA A 173 0.50 2.16 -17.08
C ALA A 173 0.60 0.72 -17.61
N GLU A 174 0.59 -0.27 -16.70
CA GLU A 174 0.68 -1.69 -17.07
C GLU A 174 -0.39 -2.51 -16.35
N ASN A 175 -0.90 -3.52 -17.04
CA ASN A 175 -1.89 -4.45 -16.53
C ASN A 175 -1.78 -5.78 -17.28
N TYR A 176 -1.21 -6.79 -16.65
CA TYR A 176 -1.01 -8.09 -17.27
C TYR A 176 -1.15 -9.23 -16.26
N GLU A 177 -1.53 -10.40 -16.77
CA GLU A 177 -1.60 -11.66 -16.03
C GLU A 177 -0.33 -12.47 -16.26
N GLN A 178 0.08 -13.23 -15.24
CA GLN A 178 1.19 -14.16 -15.33
C GLN A 178 0.95 -15.31 -14.35
N THR A 179 1.35 -16.52 -14.73
CA THR A 179 1.38 -17.66 -13.79
C THR A 179 2.68 -17.65 -13.00
N VAL A 180 2.61 -17.81 -11.68
CA VAL A 180 3.77 -17.83 -10.79
C VAL A 180 3.79 -19.16 -10.04
N ASP A 181 4.80 -19.98 -10.33
CA ASP A 181 4.87 -21.39 -9.95
C ASP A 181 3.60 -22.20 -10.31
N ASN A 182 3.56 -23.49 -9.97
CA ASN A 182 2.44 -24.37 -10.33
C ASN A 182 1.13 -24.07 -9.56
N ASN A 183 1.17 -23.24 -8.51
CA ASN A 183 0.08 -23.12 -7.55
C ASN A 183 -0.60 -21.75 -7.53
N TYR A 184 0.00 -20.69 -8.12
CA TYR A 184 -0.58 -19.35 -8.07
C TYR A 184 -0.77 -18.74 -9.46
N VAL A 185 -1.92 -18.09 -9.63
CA VAL A 185 -2.18 -17.17 -10.73
C VAL A 185 -1.90 -15.77 -10.22
N ALA A 186 -1.08 -15.01 -10.95
CA ALA A 186 -0.70 -13.65 -10.60
C ALA A 186 -1.24 -12.63 -11.58
N ARG A 187 -1.58 -11.45 -11.07
CA ARG A 187 -1.90 -10.26 -11.87
C ARG A 187 -1.08 -9.08 -11.38
N TYR A 188 -0.46 -8.38 -12.31
CA TYR A 188 0.37 -7.22 -12.05
C TYR A 188 -0.33 -5.95 -12.56
N LEU A 189 -0.37 -4.93 -11.71
CA LEU A 189 -0.88 -3.60 -12.03
C LEU A 189 0.18 -2.57 -11.69
N THR A 190 0.60 -1.76 -12.65
CA THR A 190 1.51 -0.64 -12.42
C THR A 190 0.78 0.67 -12.63
N PHE A 191 0.73 1.48 -11.58
CA PHE A 191 0.26 2.86 -11.66
C PHE A 191 1.44 3.80 -11.74
N GLN A 192 1.30 4.80 -12.60
CA GLN A 192 2.26 5.86 -12.79
C GLN A 192 1.64 7.19 -12.41
N LEU A 193 2.42 8.04 -11.75
CA LEU A 193 2.10 9.44 -11.53
C LEU A 193 3.38 10.27 -11.60
N THR A 194 3.25 11.54 -11.97
CA THR A 194 4.35 12.50 -11.93
C THR A 194 4.25 13.24 -10.62
N ASP A 195 5.32 13.26 -9.82
CA ASP A 195 5.43 13.95 -8.53
C ASP A 195 6.53 15.01 -8.55
N LEU A 196 6.48 15.96 -7.62
CA LEU A 196 7.56 16.90 -7.39
C LEU A 196 8.77 16.15 -6.81
N ASN A 197 9.96 16.52 -7.28
CA ASN A 197 11.18 15.90 -6.78
C ASN A 197 11.40 16.27 -5.30
N SER A 198 11.77 15.27 -4.49
CA SER A 198 11.91 15.31 -3.04
C SER A 198 13.09 16.17 -2.59
N LYS A 199 13.00 17.49 -2.74
CA LYS A 199 14.02 18.44 -2.30
C LYS A 199 13.86 18.86 -0.83
N VAL A 200 13.10 18.11 -0.04
CA VAL A 200 12.76 18.45 1.35
C VAL A 200 13.56 17.57 2.30
N GLN A 201 14.16 18.18 3.31
CA GLN A 201 14.82 17.51 4.43
C GLN A 201 14.19 17.98 5.73
N THR A 202 13.75 17.03 6.56
CA THR A 202 13.23 17.25 7.91
C THR A 202 14.22 16.65 8.92
N PRO A 203 15.18 17.44 9.42
CA PRO A 203 16.06 16.97 10.48
C PRO A 203 15.25 16.58 11.73
N TYR A 204 15.70 15.55 12.46
CA TYR A 204 15.00 15.06 13.64
C TYR A 204 14.85 16.14 14.71
N GLY A 205 13.61 16.38 15.14
CA GLY A 205 13.26 17.45 16.08
C GLY A 205 13.28 18.87 15.47
N GLY A 206 13.38 18.99 14.13
CA GLY A 206 13.35 20.25 13.40
C GLY A 206 12.15 20.39 12.46
N GLN A 207 12.04 21.55 11.83
CA GLN A 207 11.04 21.82 10.78
C GLN A 207 11.58 21.38 9.42
N SER A 208 10.68 20.98 8.51
CA SER A 208 11.00 20.62 7.13
C SER A 208 11.59 21.81 6.38
N GLN A 209 12.71 21.60 5.67
CA GLN A 209 13.41 22.64 4.91
C GLN A 209 13.65 22.17 3.47
N MET A 210 13.51 23.09 2.50
CA MET A 210 13.93 22.82 1.12
C MET A 210 15.44 22.95 1.00
N MET A 211 16.12 21.89 0.56
CA MET A 211 17.54 21.92 0.24
C MET A 211 17.77 22.48 -1.16
N ASN A 212 18.27 23.71 -1.23
CA ASN A 212 18.86 24.27 -2.45
C ASN A 212 20.36 23.93 -2.50
N TYR A 213 20.83 23.37 -3.62
CA TYR A 213 22.25 23.03 -3.88
C TYR A 213 23.22 24.23 -3.98
N GLN A 214 22.87 25.39 -3.42
CA GLN A 214 23.73 26.56 -3.37
C GLN A 214 24.21 26.79 -1.94
N LEU A 215 25.18 25.98 -1.49
CA LEU A 215 26.21 26.36 -0.54
C LEU A 215 27.26 25.25 -0.50
N ARG A 216 28.07 25.17 -1.57
CA ARG A 216 29.44 24.69 -1.42
C ARG A 216 30.18 25.80 -0.65
N ARG A 217 30.52 25.53 0.61
CA ARG A 217 31.64 26.21 1.26
C ARG A 217 32.93 25.52 0.84
#